data_AF-A0A7H9AXX2-F1
#
_entry.id   AF-A0A7H9AXX2-F1
#
_cell.length_a   1.000
_cell.length_b   1.000
_cell.length_c   1.000
_cell.angle_alpha   90.00
_cell.angle_beta   90.00
_cell.angle_gamma   90.00
#
_symmetry.space_group_name_H-M   'P 1'
#
loop_
_entity.id
_entity.type
_entity.pdbx_description
1 polymer ?
#
loop_
_entity_poly.entity_id
_entity_poly.type
_entity_poly.pdbx_seq_one_letter_code
_entity_poly.pdbx_strand_id
1 'polypeptide(L)'
;MAGGQSMNYSKLFSRLINKNGQMDDTIASFLYYMFPKEMFVRALSLIESSNMFIYAFDIQEVNSRAMEPSDSASTNPDESVRQNSSESTSFVPANKPSSPHSATTHVLVAPIYENDSELLYRLIVKADSDTDPSVYVDLTNWFCSCEEFANGFLEHGLNGTSKEDDIAQRLTREVTELQDFSDDRFAQLDAHSLSKQRYFHHDKVMCPHLLAFSILLRSSPSVLQYFAVNKGQVLLIPITNMDEWLKLHINIVA
;
A
#
# COMPACT_ATOMS: atom_id res chain seq x y z
N MET A 1 -34.65 16.26 4.99
CA MET A 1 -33.74 15.58 5.93
C MET A 1 -32.35 16.11 5.64
N ALA A 2 -31.65 16.63 6.64
CA ALA A 2 -30.32 17.23 6.44
C ALA A 2 -29.35 16.13 5.97
N GLY A 3 -28.76 16.31 4.79
CA GLY A 3 -27.69 15.46 4.28
C GLY A 3 -26.51 15.53 5.24
N GLY A 4 -26.32 14.50 6.04
CA GLY A 4 -25.12 14.34 6.83
C GLY A 4 -23.97 14.14 5.85
N GLN A 5 -23.14 15.17 5.66
CA GLN A 5 -21.88 15.01 4.94
C GLN A 5 -21.09 13.91 5.65
N SER A 6 -20.99 12.76 5.00
CA SER A 6 -20.15 11.66 5.46
C SER A 6 -18.71 12.19 5.51
N MET A 7 -18.04 12.01 6.64
CA MET A 7 -16.67 12.48 6.82
C MET A 7 -15.75 11.86 5.75
N ASN A 8 -14.90 12.68 5.13
CA ASN A 8 -13.92 12.20 4.16
C ASN A 8 -12.64 11.76 4.91
N TYR A 9 -12.45 10.45 5.03
CA TYR A 9 -11.34 9.86 5.77
C TYR A 9 -10.01 10.02 5.02
N SER A 10 -9.99 9.90 3.69
CA SER A 10 -8.80 10.13 2.87
C SER A 10 -8.18 11.51 3.14
N LYS A 11 -9.00 12.57 3.16
CA LYS A 11 -8.56 13.94 3.49
C LYS A 11 -8.09 14.06 4.93
N LEU A 12 -8.76 13.40 5.86
CA LEU A 12 -8.37 13.42 7.27
C LEU A 12 -7.02 12.74 7.50
N PHE A 13 -6.81 11.55 6.94
CA PHE A 13 -5.53 10.84 6.99
C PHE A 13 -4.41 11.64 6.33
N SER A 14 -4.70 12.36 5.24
CA SER A 14 -3.71 13.21 4.56
C SER A 14 -3.18 14.34 5.45
N ARG A 15 -3.96 14.75 6.47
CA ARG A 15 -3.57 15.76 7.46
C ARG A 15 -2.77 15.19 8.62
N LEU A 16 -2.59 13.86 8.71
CA LEU A 16 -1.80 13.23 9.76
C LEU A 16 -0.34 13.68 9.71
N ILE A 17 0.18 14.00 8.51
CA ILE A 17 1.50 14.59 8.33
C ILE A 17 1.33 16.08 7.96
N ASN A 18 1.86 16.95 8.81
CA ASN A 18 1.77 18.39 8.62
C ASN A 18 2.75 18.88 7.53
N LYS A 19 2.67 20.17 7.19
CA LYS A 19 3.52 20.81 6.18
C LYS A 19 5.02 20.78 6.51
N ASN A 20 5.37 20.56 7.78
CA ASN A 20 6.75 20.46 8.24
C ASN A 20 7.27 19.02 8.16
N GLY A 21 6.48 18.08 7.63
CA GLY A 21 6.85 16.67 7.52
C GLY A 21 6.87 15.95 8.87
N GLN A 22 6.10 16.42 9.85
CA GLN A 22 5.95 15.81 11.17
C GLN A 22 4.52 15.31 11.37
N MET A 23 4.35 14.36 12.28
CA MET A 23 3.02 13.91 12.67
C MET A 23 2.26 15.03 13.40
N ASP A 24 0.99 15.22 13.06
CA ASP A 24 0.10 16.17 13.72
C ASP A 24 -0.64 15.49 14.88
N ASP A 25 -0.19 15.77 16.11
CA ASP A 25 -0.75 15.20 17.34
C ASP A 25 -2.23 15.51 17.53
N THR A 26 -2.72 16.64 17.00
CA THR A 26 -4.14 17.01 17.09
C THR A 26 -4.98 16.10 16.22
N ILE A 27 -4.52 15.86 14.98
CA ILE A 27 -5.18 14.94 14.05
C ILE A 27 -5.08 13.50 14.56
N ALA A 28 -3.93 13.07 15.07
CA ALA A 28 -3.76 11.75 15.67
C ALA A 28 -4.69 11.55 16.87
N SER A 29 -4.80 12.54 17.76
CA SER A 29 -5.75 12.50 18.88
C SER A 29 -7.20 12.43 18.43
N PHE A 30 -7.56 13.13 17.36
CA PHE A 30 -8.90 13.04 16.79
C PHE A 30 -9.19 11.65 16.23
N LEU A 31 -8.25 11.08 15.46
CA LEU A 31 -8.35 9.73 14.89
C LEU A 31 -8.45 8.64 15.97
N TYR A 32 -7.79 8.83 17.12
CA TYR A 32 -7.92 7.94 18.27
C TYR A 32 -9.37 7.76 18.74
N TYR A 33 -10.15 8.84 18.81
CA TYR A 33 -11.55 8.79 19.26
C TYR A 33 -12.53 8.36 18.17
N MET A 34 -12.12 8.38 16.91
CA MET A 34 -13.00 8.06 15.77
C MET A 34 -13.18 6.56 15.53
N PHE A 35 -12.16 5.76 15.82
CA PHE A 35 -12.19 4.34 15.53
C PHE A 35 -12.38 3.52 16.82
N PRO A 36 -13.35 2.60 16.86
CA PRO A 36 -13.61 1.80 18.06
C PRO A 36 -12.48 0.80 18.32
N LYS A 37 -12.51 0.14 19.49
CA LYS A 37 -11.60 -0.98 19.85
C LYS A 37 -10.11 -0.62 19.71
N GLU A 38 -9.75 0.62 20.00
CA GLU A 38 -8.37 1.14 19.90
C GLU A 38 -7.76 0.95 18.50
N MET A 39 -8.59 0.86 17.47
CA MET A 39 -8.16 0.41 16.15
C MET A 39 -7.14 1.35 15.51
N PHE A 40 -7.25 2.66 15.76
CA PHE A 40 -6.25 3.63 15.30
C PHE A 40 -4.89 3.41 15.96
N VAL A 41 -4.83 3.16 17.27
CA VAL A 41 -3.56 2.88 17.98
C VAL A 41 -2.94 1.61 17.44
N ARG A 42 -3.73 0.54 17.33
CA ARG A 42 -3.26 -0.75 16.79
C ARG A 42 -2.73 -0.60 15.36
N ALA A 43 -3.41 0.18 14.52
CA ALA A 43 -2.97 0.48 13.17
C ALA A 43 -1.66 1.28 13.15
N LEU A 44 -1.54 2.30 14.01
CA LEU A 44 -0.32 3.11 14.09
C LEU A 44 0.87 2.29 14.63
N SER A 45 0.65 1.45 15.64
CA SER A 45 1.66 0.52 16.15
C SER A 45 2.14 -0.46 15.08
N LEU A 46 1.25 -0.93 14.20
CA LEU A 46 1.63 -1.74 13.04
C LEU A 46 2.48 -0.96 12.05
N ILE A 47 2.13 0.30 11.77
CA ILE A 47 2.94 1.16 10.88
C ILE A 47 4.33 1.36 11.47
N GLU A 48 4.45 1.49 12.79
CA GLU A 48 5.71 1.76 13.47
C GLU A 48 6.55 0.50 13.73
N SER A 49 5.99 -0.71 13.61
CA SER A 49 6.63 -1.97 13.99
C SER A 49 7.70 -2.47 13.01
N SER A 50 7.84 -1.85 11.83
CA SER A 50 8.76 -2.31 10.77
C SER A 50 8.39 -3.66 10.15
N ASN A 51 7.17 -4.16 10.40
CA ASN A 51 6.67 -5.42 9.84
C ASN A 51 5.73 -5.24 8.65
N MET A 52 5.51 -4.00 8.18
CA MET A 52 4.66 -3.70 7.03
C MET A 52 5.46 -3.62 5.74
N PHE A 53 5.08 -4.45 4.76
CA PHE A 53 5.73 -4.56 3.47
C PHE A 53 4.74 -4.22 2.35
N ILE A 54 5.22 -3.41 1.40
CA ILE A 54 4.54 -3.10 0.15
C ILE A 54 5.45 -3.61 -0.97
N TYR A 55 5.12 -4.75 -1.55
CA TYR A 55 5.85 -5.28 -2.70
C TYR A 55 5.22 -4.71 -3.96
N ALA A 56 5.99 -4.01 -4.79
CA ALA A 56 5.51 -3.36 -5.99
C ALA A 56 6.14 -4.02 -7.23
N PHE A 57 5.33 -4.46 -8.18
CA PHE A 57 5.73 -5.09 -9.42
C PHE A 57 5.33 -4.20 -10.59
N ASP A 58 6.33 -3.63 -11.27
CA ASP A 58 6.13 -2.78 -12.44
C ASP A 58 6.20 -3.63 -13.72
N ILE A 59 5.04 -3.79 -14.36
CA ILE A 59 4.89 -4.54 -15.60
C ILE A 59 5.64 -3.87 -16.76
N GLN A 60 5.71 -2.54 -16.80
CA GLN A 60 6.34 -1.80 -17.90
C GLN A 60 7.86 -1.93 -17.85
N GLU A 61 8.46 -1.88 -16.67
CA GLU A 61 9.91 -2.10 -16.52
C GLU A 61 10.31 -3.53 -16.94
N VAL A 62 9.50 -4.52 -16.57
CA VAL A 62 9.74 -5.93 -16.96
C VAL A 62 9.59 -6.11 -18.47
N ASN A 63 8.55 -5.55 -19.08
CA ASN A 63 8.35 -5.62 -20.53
C ASN A 63 9.48 -4.91 -21.30
N SER A 64 9.97 -3.78 -20.78
CA SER A 64 11.08 -3.04 -21.39
C SER A 64 12.39 -3.85 -21.34
N ARG A 65 12.65 -4.55 -20.24
CA ARG A 65 13.83 -5.44 -20.10
C ARG A 65 13.71 -6.73 -20.91
N ALA A 66 12.50 -7.27 -21.07
CA ALA A 66 12.26 -8.47 -21.88
C ALA A 66 12.42 -8.23 -23.39
N MET A 67 12.34 -6.96 -23.83
CA MET A 67 12.59 -6.57 -25.22
C MET A 67 14.05 -6.21 -25.50
N GLU A 68 14.96 -6.24 -24.50
CA GLU A 68 16.39 -6.19 -24.80
C GLU A 68 16.80 -7.54 -25.43
N PRO A 69 17.29 -7.53 -26.69
CA PRO A 69 17.79 -8.76 -27.28
C PRO A 69 18.98 -9.20 -26.45
N SER A 70 18.87 -10.40 -25.88
CA SER A 70 19.99 -11.07 -25.24
C SER A 70 21.13 -11.12 -26.25
N ASP A 71 22.18 -10.34 -26.00
CA ASP A 71 23.38 -10.31 -26.81
C ASP A 71 23.85 -11.75 -27.00
N SER A 72 23.67 -12.24 -28.23
CA SER A 72 24.17 -13.52 -28.67
C SER A 72 25.67 -13.55 -28.38
N ALA A 73 26.08 -14.53 -27.58
CA ALA A 73 27.45 -14.82 -27.22
C ALA A 73 28.37 -14.73 -28.46
N SER A 74 29.11 -13.64 -28.58
CA SER A 74 30.19 -13.51 -29.54
C SER A 74 31.44 -14.08 -28.89
N THR A 75 31.73 -15.35 -29.21
CA THR A 75 33.04 -15.94 -28.99
C THR A 75 34.04 -15.26 -29.91
N ASN A 76 35.00 -14.50 -29.37
CA ASN A 76 36.32 -14.36 -30.00
C ASN A 76 37.41 -14.08 -28.96
N PRO A 77 38.64 -14.57 -29.20
CA PRO A 77 39.63 -14.83 -28.16
C PRO A 77 40.59 -13.66 -27.91
N ASP A 78 41.18 -13.72 -26.71
CA ASP A 78 42.44 -13.14 -26.22
C ASP A 78 43.29 -12.35 -27.21
N GLU A 79 43.53 -11.06 -26.92
CA GLU A 79 44.83 -10.45 -27.17
C GLU A 79 45.11 -9.33 -26.15
N SER A 80 46.09 -9.60 -25.29
CA SER A 80 46.70 -8.66 -24.37
C SER A 80 47.47 -7.56 -25.10
N VAL A 81 47.47 -6.31 -24.62
CA VAL A 81 48.65 -5.42 -24.48
C VAL A 81 48.28 -4.14 -23.71
N ARG A 82 49.24 -3.72 -22.87
CA ARG A 82 49.26 -2.65 -21.87
C ARG A 82 49.27 -1.24 -22.48
N GLN A 83 48.77 -0.22 -21.75
CA GLN A 83 49.58 0.88 -21.20
C GLN A 83 48.77 1.96 -20.45
N ASN A 84 49.44 2.51 -19.42
CA ASN A 84 49.02 3.56 -18.50
C ASN A 84 48.90 4.94 -19.16
N SER A 85 47.98 5.77 -18.65
CA SER A 85 48.24 7.21 -18.47
C SER A 85 47.35 7.78 -17.36
N SER A 86 48.03 8.32 -16.36
CA SER A 86 47.54 9.11 -15.24
C SER A 86 46.95 10.43 -15.73
N GLU A 87 45.78 10.84 -15.22
CA GLU A 87 45.47 12.26 -15.12
C GLU A 87 44.48 12.58 -14.00
N SER A 88 44.78 13.70 -13.37
CA SER A 88 44.30 14.18 -12.08
C SER A 88 42.97 14.90 -12.23
N THR A 89 42.00 14.68 -11.33
CA THR A 89 40.87 15.62 -11.18
C THR A 89 40.29 15.57 -9.76
N SER A 90 40.59 16.64 -9.03
CA SER A 90 39.67 17.43 -8.20
C SER A 90 38.78 16.74 -7.15
N PHE A 91 39.12 17.03 -5.90
CA PHE A 91 38.26 16.91 -4.71
C PHE A 91 36.83 17.41 -4.95
N VAL A 92 35.85 16.52 -4.76
CA VAL A 92 34.45 16.85 -4.49
C VAL A 92 34.17 16.45 -3.04
N PRO A 93 33.58 17.32 -2.19
CA PRO A 93 33.32 16.99 -0.80
C PRO A 93 32.32 15.85 -0.69
N ALA A 94 32.61 14.92 0.23
CA ALA A 94 31.85 13.72 0.49
C ALA A 94 30.40 14.04 0.93
N ASN A 95 29.48 14.04 -0.03
CA ASN A 95 28.10 13.67 0.26
C ASN A 95 28.13 12.18 0.59
N LYS A 96 27.72 11.83 1.82
CA LYS A 96 27.40 10.44 2.19
C LYS A 96 26.54 9.85 1.08
N PRO A 97 26.89 8.70 0.48
CA PRO A 97 25.97 8.03 -0.42
C PRO A 97 24.71 7.69 0.38
N SER A 98 23.59 8.31 0.01
CA SER A 98 22.27 7.83 0.39
C SER A 98 22.21 6.35 0.01
N SER A 99 21.77 5.51 0.95
CA SER A 99 21.58 4.09 0.70
C SER A 99 20.79 3.90 -0.61
N PRO A 100 21.22 2.99 -1.50
CA PRO A 100 20.50 2.72 -2.76
C PRO A 100 19.02 2.37 -2.54
N HIS A 101 18.67 1.84 -1.36
CA HIS A 101 17.28 1.60 -0.96
C HIS A 101 16.44 2.89 -0.88
N SER A 102 16.99 4.00 -0.40
CA SER A 102 16.22 5.25 -0.24
C SER A 102 15.85 5.89 -1.58
N ALA A 103 16.73 5.76 -2.59
CA ALA A 103 16.47 6.29 -3.93
C ALA A 103 15.35 5.51 -4.64
N THR A 104 15.37 4.18 -4.57
CA THR A 104 14.35 3.34 -5.22
C THR A 104 12.99 3.44 -4.54
N THR A 105 12.94 3.51 -3.20
CA THR A 105 11.70 3.77 -2.46
C THR A 105 11.06 5.09 -2.88
N HIS A 106 11.85 6.14 -3.09
CA HIS A 106 11.34 7.45 -3.51
C HIS A 106 10.70 7.42 -4.90
N VAL A 107 11.20 6.56 -5.80
CA VAL A 107 10.66 6.40 -7.16
C VAL A 107 9.28 5.71 -7.14
N LEU A 108 9.06 4.77 -6.22
CA LEU A 108 7.82 3.99 -6.16
C LEU A 108 6.66 4.70 -5.45
N VAL A 109 6.91 5.76 -4.66
CA VAL A 109 5.84 6.45 -3.93
C VAL A 109 4.81 7.07 -4.87
N ALA A 110 5.23 7.81 -5.91
CA ALA A 110 4.30 8.49 -6.80
C ALA A 110 3.43 7.51 -7.63
N PRO A 111 4.01 6.49 -8.30
CA PRO A 111 3.24 5.52 -9.09
C PRO A 111 2.11 4.82 -8.32
N ILE A 112 2.28 4.55 -7.01
CA ILE A 112 1.24 3.90 -6.19
C ILE A 112 -0.06 4.74 -6.10
N TYR A 113 0.02 6.07 -6.21
CA TYR A 113 -1.16 6.95 -6.16
C TYR A 113 -1.67 7.38 -7.53
N GLU A 114 -0.96 7.05 -8.61
CA GLU A 114 -1.36 7.36 -9.97
C GLU A 114 -2.36 6.31 -10.46
N ASN A 115 -3.58 6.76 -10.78
CA ASN A 115 -4.68 5.87 -11.18
C ASN A 115 -4.45 5.16 -12.53
N ASP A 116 -3.51 5.67 -13.36
CA ASP A 116 -3.22 5.14 -14.69
C ASP A 116 -2.01 4.19 -14.72
N SER A 117 -1.42 3.88 -13.56
CA SER A 117 -0.26 2.97 -13.51
C SER A 117 -0.71 1.51 -13.59
N GLU A 118 -0.01 0.69 -14.40
CA GLU A 118 -0.15 -0.78 -14.40
C GLU A 118 0.58 -1.43 -13.20
N LEU A 119 0.82 -0.65 -12.13
CA LEU A 119 1.58 -1.09 -10.98
C LEU A 119 0.77 -2.09 -10.17
N LEU A 120 1.24 -3.33 -10.11
CA LEU A 120 0.69 -4.33 -9.20
C LEU A 120 1.40 -4.21 -7.87
N TYR A 121 0.66 -4.17 -6.76
CA TYR A 121 1.27 -4.22 -5.44
C TYR A 121 0.62 -5.25 -4.53
N ARG A 122 1.42 -5.78 -3.61
CA ARG A 122 0.98 -6.63 -2.51
C ARG A 122 1.30 -5.99 -1.18
N LEU A 123 0.31 -6.05 -0.31
CA LEU A 123 0.38 -5.54 1.04
C LEU A 123 0.49 -6.74 1.98
N ILE A 124 1.63 -6.85 2.64
CA ILE A 124 1.93 -7.98 3.53
C ILE A 124 2.37 -7.42 4.88
N VAL A 125 1.83 -7.98 5.95
CA VAL A 125 2.36 -7.78 7.30
C VAL A 125 3.04 -9.07 7.72
N LYS A 126 4.35 -9.00 7.95
CA LYS A 126 5.11 -10.15 8.46
C LYS A 126 4.69 -10.39 9.91
N ALA A 127 4.47 -11.64 10.28
CA ALA A 127 4.24 -12.00 11.66
C ALA A 127 5.52 -11.82 12.50
N ASP A 128 5.36 -11.57 13.80
CA ASP A 128 6.48 -11.44 14.74
C ASP A 128 7.20 -12.78 14.96
N SER A 129 6.46 -13.89 14.88
CA SER A 129 7.00 -15.25 14.94
C SER A 129 7.13 -15.83 13.54
N ASP A 130 8.23 -16.54 13.27
CA ASP A 130 8.43 -17.26 12.00
C ASP A 130 7.45 -18.46 11.83
N THR A 131 6.71 -18.83 12.89
CA THR A 131 5.68 -19.88 12.84
C THR A 131 4.33 -19.41 12.34
N ASP A 132 4.07 -18.11 12.45
CA ASP A 132 2.74 -17.56 12.21
C ASP A 132 2.63 -17.10 10.74
N PRO A 133 1.48 -17.31 10.09
CA PRO A 133 1.33 -16.92 8.71
C PRO A 133 1.37 -15.40 8.57
N SER A 134 1.95 -14.92 7.47
CA SER A 134 1.91 -13.49 7.16
C SER A 134 0.48 -13.06 6.83
N VAL A 135 0.14 -11.82 7.17
CA VAL A 135 -1.18 -11.26 6.86
C VAL A 135 -1.14 -10.60 5.49
N TYR A 136 -2.02 -11.04 4.60
CA TYR A 136 -2.24 -10.44 3.29
C TYR A 136 -3.39 -9.43 3.37
N VAL A 137 -3.20 -8.26 2.74
CA VAL A 137 -4.20 -7.20 2.68
C VAL A 137 -4.46 -6.78 1.23
N ASP A 138 -5.73 -6.59 0.90
CA ASP A 138 -6.19 -6.07 -0.39
C ASP A 138 -7.15 -4.90 -0.16
N LEU A 139 -6.68 -3.68 -0.43
CA LEU A 139 -7.49 -2.47 -0.28
C LEU A 139 -8.47 -2.25 -1.43
N THR A 140 -8.28 -2.90 -2.58
CA THR A 140 -9.16 -2.74 -3.74
C THR A 140 -10.45 -3.53 -3.55
N ASN A 141 -10.34 -4.71 -2.92
CA ASN A 141 -11.46 -5.57 -2.58
C ASN A 141 -11.88 -5.49 -1.10
N TRP A 142 -11.24 -4.64 -0.31
CA TRP A 142 -11.43 -4.50 1.14
C TRP A 142 -11.37 -5.85 1.88
N PHE A 143 -10.26 -6.55 1.70
CA PHE A 143 -10.02 -7.88 2.25
C PHE A 143 -8.74 -7.91 3.08
N CYS A 144 -8.75 -8.73 4.13
CA CYS A 144 -7.58 -9.03 4.93
C CYS A 144 -7.63 -10.47 5.42
N SER A 145 -6.51 -11.19 5.34
CA SER A 145 -6.44 -12.60 5.78
C SER A 145 -6.36 -12.78 7.29
N CYS A 146 -6.31 -11.70 8.09
CA CYS A 146 -6.24 -11.81 9.55
C CYS A 146 -7.55 -12.33 10.16
N GLU A 147 -7.43 -12.98 11.31
CA GLU A 147 -8.55 -13.57 12.06
C GLU A 147 -9.63 -12.53 12.42
N GLU A 148 -9.25 -11.32 12.81
CA GLU A 148 -10.21 -10.25 13.18
C GLU A 148 -11.12 -9.86 12.01
N PHE A 149 -10.57 -9.80 10.79
CA PHE A 149 -11.37 -9.56 9.59
C PHE A 149 -12.29 -10.74 9.31
N ALA A 150 -11.78 -11.98 9.36
CA ALA A 150 -12.56 -13.19 9.13
C ALA A 150 -13.76 -13.29 10.10
N ASN A 151 -13.52 -13.03 11.39
CA ASN A 151 -14.55 -13.04 12.43
C ASN A 151 -15.61 -11.96 12.18
N GLY A 152 -15.20 -10.72 11.88
CA GLY A 152 -16.14 -9.64 11.56
C GLY A 152 -16.95 -9.92 10.28
N PHE A 153 -16.31 -10.50 9.27
CA PHE A 153 -16.96 -10.89 8.02
C PHE A 153 -17.99 -12.02 8.24
N LEU A 154 -17.68 -13.02 9.06
CA LEU A 154 -18.61 -14.08 9.44
C LEU A 154 -19.82 -13.51 10.21
N GLU A 155 -19.57 -12.64 11.18
CA GLU A 155 -20.60 -12.03 12.01
C GLU A 155 -21.56 -11.14 11.21
N HIS A 156 -21.02 -10.24 10.40
CA HIS A 156 -21.83 -9.22 9.70
C HIS A 156 -22.23 -9.61 8.27
N GLY A 157 -21.44 -10.45 7.61
CA GLY A 157 -21.68 -10.91 6.25
C GLY A 157 -22.56 -12.16 6.17
N LEU A 158 -22.29 -13.17 7.02
CA LEU A 158 -22.90 -14.50 6.87
C LEU A 158 -24.05 -14.77 7.86
N ASN A 159 -24.04 -14.19 9.06
CA ASN A 159 -25.08 -14.45 10.08
C ASN A 159 -26.36 -13.59 9.90
N GLY A 160 -26.76 -13.31 8.66
CA GLY A 160 -27.99 -12.57 8.35
C GLY A 160 -29.24 -13.42 8.53
N THR A 161 -30.31 -12.82 9.06
CA THR A 161 -31.59 -13.47 9.34
C THR A 161 -32.44 -13.77 8.09
N SER A 162 -32.06 -13.25 6.92
CA SER A 162 -32.71 -13.50 5.62
C SER A 162 -31.74 -14.26 4.71
N LYS A 163 -32.13 -15.46 4.26
CA LYS A 163 -31.37 -16.25 3.26
C LYS A 163 -31.33 -15.61 1.86
N GLU A 164 -31.94 -14.44 1.69
CA GLU A 164 -32.18 -13.78 0.40
C GLU A 164 -31.44 -12.45 0.22
N ASP A 165 -30.84 -11.89 1.29
CA ASP A 165 -30.06 -10.65 1.15
C ASP A 165 -28.62 -10.99 0.73
N ASP A 166 -28.26 -10.55 -0.48
CA ASP A 166 -26.92 -10.67 -1.02
C ASP A 166 -25.88 -10.03 -0.08
N ILE A 167 -24.77 -10.72 0.17
CA ILE A 167 -23.67 -10.26 1.05
C ILE A 167 -23.22 -8.86 0.61
N ALA A 168 -23.19 -8.62 -0.70
CA ALA A 168 -22.85 -7.32 -1.26
C ALA A 168 -23.75 -6.20 -0.73
N GLN A 169 -25.06 -6.42 -0.62
CA GLN A 169 -26.01 -5.41 -0.11
C GLN A 169 -25.81 -5.12 1.38
N ARG A 170 -25.35 -6.11 2.16
CA ARG A 170 -25.15 -5.95 3.61
C ARG A 170 -23.85 -5.24 3.94
N LEU A 171 -22.80 -5.50 3.16
CA LEU A 171 -21.44 -5.03 3.44
C LEU A 171 -21.02 -3.86 2.56
N THR A 172 -21.80 -3.48 1.55
CA THR A 172 -21.47 -2.33 0.69
C THR A 172 -22.61 -1.32 0.62
N ARG A 173 -22.24 -0.07 0.35
CA ARG A 173 -23.13 1.04 0.08
C ARG A 173 -22.86 1.54 -1.34
N GLU A 174 -23.89 1.54 -2.18
CA GLU A 174 -23.83 2.18 -3.50
C GLU A 174 -24.33 3.63 -3.41
N VAL A 175 -23.63 4.53 -4.08
CA VAL A 175 -24.02 5.92 -4.30
C VAL A 175 -24.25 6.11 -5.79
N THR A 176 -25.50 6.43 -6.17
CA THR A 176 -25.91 6.61 -7.56
C THR A 176 -26.10 8.07 -7.96
N GLU A 177 -26.34 8.94 -6.98
CA GLU A 177 -26.56 10.36 -7.20
C GLU A 177 -25.21 11.08 -7.36
N LEU A 178 -24.97 11.68 -8.53
CA LEU A 178 -23.71 12.37 -8.85
C LEU A 178 -23.35 13.48 -7.85
N GLN A 179 -24.35 14.14 -7.28
CA GLN A 179 -24.16 15.20 -6.28
C GLN A 179 -23.62 14.69 -4.94
N ASP A 180 -23.80 13.40 -4.66
CA ASP A 180 -23.34 12.74 -3.43
C ASP A 180 -22.02 11.98 -3.65
N PHE A 181 -21.43 12.09 -4.84
CA PHE A 181 -20.11 11.51 -5.12
C PHE A 181 -19.06 12.17 -4.23
N SER A 182 -18.23 11.32 -3.63
CA SER A 182 -17.14 11.74 -2.75
C SER A 182 -15.81 11.50 -3.42
N ASP A 183 -14.83 12.32 -3.07
CA ASP A 183 -13.41 12.10 -3.38
C ASP A 183 -12.69 11.30 -2.28
N ASP A 184 -13.45 10.72 -1.34
CA ASP A 184 -12.93 9.78 -0.35
C ASP A 184 -12.58 8.45 -1.01
N ARG A 185 -11.35 7.97 -0.80
CA ARG A 185 -10.85 6.68 -1.29
C ARG A 185 -10.82 5.63 -0.18
N PHE A 186 -11.11 6.02 1.06
CA PHE A 186 -11.19 5.09 2.18
C PHE A 186 -12.37 4.13 1.99
N ALA A 187 -12.10 2.83 2.12
CA ALA A 187 -13.08 1.76 1.90
C ALA A 187 -13.80 1.81 0.54
N GLN A 188 -13.26 2.53 -0.44
CA GLN A 188 -13.84 2.59 -1.79
C GLN A 188 -13.55 1.29 -2.55
N LEU A 189 -14.56 0.77 -3.23
CA LEU A 189 -14.49 -0.41 -4.09
C LEU A 189 -14.75 -0.02 -5.55
N ASP A 190 -14.24 -0.80 -6.50
CA ASP A 190 -14.63 -0.63 -7.90
C ASP A 190 -16.11 -1.00 -8.08
N ALA A 191 -16.87 -0.05 -8.66
CA ALA A 191 -18.27 -0.23 -8.99
C ALA A 191 -18.46 -0.84 -10.40
N HIS A 192 -17.39 -0.94 -11.19
CA HIS A 192 -17.39 -1.28 -12.61
C HIS A 192 -18.38 -0.42 -13.42
N SER A 193 -18.60 0.81 -12.96
CA SER A 193 -19.52 1.78 -13.56
C SER A 193 -19.07 3.20 -13.23
N LEU A 194 -19.08 4.09 -14.22
CA LEU A 194 -18.79 5.51 -14.03
C LEU A 194 -19.98 6.28 -13.42
N SER A 195 -21.17 5.68 -13.40
CA SER A 195 -22.39 6.29 -12.86
C SER A 195 -22.65 5.91 -11.39
N LYS A 196 -21.72 5.20 -10.75
CA LYS A 196 -21.86 4.76 -9.36
C LYS A 196 -20.55 4.86 -8.61
N GLN A 197 -20.63 5.11 -7.32
CA GLN A 197 -19.55 4.84 -6.39
C GLN A 197 -19.96 3.73 -5.43
N ARG A 198 -19.03 2.86 -5.05
CA ARG A 198 -19.25 1.79 -4.09
C ARG A 198 -18.28 1.93 -2.94
N TYR A 199 -18.79 1.81 -1.72
CA TYR A 199 -17.99 1.83 -0.50
C TYR A 199 -18.30 0.59 0.34
N PHE A 200 -17.29 0.02 0.97
CA PHE A 200 -17.46 -1.01 1.97
C PHE A 200 -17.89 -0.39 3.31
N HIS A 201 -18.78 -1.07 4.04
CA HIS A 201 -19.19 -0.72 5.40
C HIS A 201 -18.06 -1.02 6.40
N HIS A 202 -17.05 -0.15 6.41
CA HIS A 202 -15.88 -0.25 7.29
C HIS A 202 -16.25 -0.16 8.78
N ASP A 203 -17.44 0.38 9.11
CA ASP A 203 -18.00 0.39 10.45
C ASP A 203 -18.42 -1.00 10.94
N LYS A 204 -18.71 -1.93 10.01
CA LYS A 204 -19.06 -3.32 10.30
C LYS A 204 -17.84 -4.23 10.32
N VAL A 205 -17.03 -4.18 9.26
CA VAL A 205 -15.86 -5.08 9.13
C VAL A 205 -14.62 -4.27 8.77
N MET A 206 -13.72 -4.17 9.74
CA MET A 206 -12.42 -3.54 9.60
C MET A 206 -11.46 -4.13 10.63
N CYS A 207 -10.19 -4.25 10.25
CA CYS A 207 -9.12 -4.67 11.13
C CYS A 207 -7.99 -3.62 11.11
N PRO A 208 -7.04 -3.66 12.06
CA PRO A 208 -5.93 -2.73 12.10
C PRO A 208 -5.08 -2.72 10.83
N HIS A 209 -4.93 -3.87 10.15
CA HIS A 209 -4.14 -3.96 8.92
C HIS A 209 -4.77 -3.18 7.77
N LEU A 210 -6.10 -3.29 7.59
CA LEU A 210 -6.85 -2.52 6.59
C LEU A 210 -6.76 -1.02 6.89
N LEU A 211 -6.90 -0.63 8.16
CA LEU A 211 -6.79 0.76 8.56
C LEU A 211 -5.36 1.30 8.35
N ALA A 212 -4.34 0.54 8.74
CA ALA A 212 -2.93 0.91 8.59
C ALA A 212 -2.57 1.14 7.12
N PHE A 213 -2.86 0.17 6.25
CA PHE A 213 -2.62 0.33 4.81
C PHE A 213 -3.52 1.40 4.19
N SER A 214 -4.73 1.64 4.70
CA SER A 214 -5.56 2.74 4.24
C SER A 214 -4.99 4.12 4.60
N ILE A 215 -4.45 4.26 5.82
CA ILE A 215 -3.73 5.48 6.24
C ILE A 215 -2.54 5.71 5.31
N LEU A 216 -1.81 4.66 4.94
CA LEU A 216 -0.67 4.77 4.04
C LEU A 216 -1.13 5.11 2.61
N LEU A 217 -2.00 4.31 2.00
CA LEU A 217 -2.22 4.30 0.54
C LEU A 217 -3.50 4.99 0.06
N ARG A 218 -4.49 5.22 0.95
CA ARG A 218 -5.73 5.92 0.61
C ARG A 218 -5.74 7.39 1.06
N SER A 219 -4.63 7.89 1.60
CA SER A 219 -4.47 9.28 2.04
C SER A 219 -3.78 10.16 0.96
N SER A 220 -2.55 10.60 1.22
CA SER A 220 -1.69 11.41 0.37
C SER A 220 -0.28 10.83 0.28
N PRO A 221 0.47 11.10 -0.81
CA PRO A 221 1.85 10.64 -0.98
C PRO A 221 2.79 11.03 0.16
N SER A 222 2.54 12.19 0.79
CA SER A 222 3.31 12.66 1.95
C SER A 222 3.27 11.71 3.15
N VAL A 223 2.17 10.99 3.34
CA VAL A 223 2.01 10.03 4.45
C VAL A 223 2.86 8.79 4.19
N LEU A 224 2.76 8.19 3.00
CA LEU A 224 3.61 7.06 2.63
C LEU A 224 5.09 7.46 2.61
N GLN A 225 5.43 8.63 2.07
CA GLN A 225 6.81 9.13 2.07
C GLN A 225 7.35 9.27 3.49
N TYR A 226 6.55 9.78 4.43
CA TYR A 226 6.95 9.90 5.83
C TYR A 226 7.32 8.54 6.43
N PHE A 227 6.43 7.54 6.32
CA PHE A 227 6.65 6.24 6.96
C PHE A 227 7.65 5.34 6.21
N ALA A 228 7.66 5.37 4.88
CA ALA A 228 8.52 4.51 4.07
C ALA A 228 9.91 5.09 3.80
N VAL A 229 10.03 6.40 3.55
CA VAL A 229 11.30 7.05 3.19
C VAL A 229 11.95 7.70 4.41
N ASN A 230 11.20 8.54 5.14
CA ASN A 230 11.80 9.36 6.19
C ASN A 230 12.06 8.56 7.47
N LYS A 231 11.12 7.69 7.84
CA LYS A 231 11.20 6.85 9.05
C LYS A 231 11.71 5.43 8.75
N GLY A 232 11.48 4.92 7.55
CA GLY A 232 11.87 3.55 7.18
C GLY A 232 11.11 2.46 7.95
N GLN A 233 9.93 2.77 8.48
CA GLN A 233 9.10 1.84 9.26
C GLN A 233 8.17 1.01 8.35
N VAL A 234 7.97 1.44 7.11
CA VAL A 234 7.24 0.67 6.09
C VAL A 234 8.20 0.36 4.95
N LEU A 235 8.34 -0.92 4.62
CA LEU A 235 9.28 -1.36 3.59
C LEU A 235 8.58 -1.45 2.23
N LEU A 236 8.93 -0.55 1.32
CA LEU A 236 8.47 -0.56 -0.06
C LEU A 236 9.55 -1.21 -0.93
N ILE A 237 9.24 -2.38 -1.47
CA ILE A 237 10.21 -3.24 -2.15
C ILE A 237 9.79 -3.41 -3.62
N PRO A 238 10.58 -2.94 -4.60
CA PRO A 238 10.37 -3.28 -6.00
C PRO A 238 10.65 -4.77 -6.20
N ILE A 239 9.76 -5.44 -6.92
CA ILE A 239 9.96 -6.78 -7.45
C ILE A 239 10.16 -6.65 -8.94
N THR A 240 11.32 -7.11 -9.41
CA THR A 240 11.71 -7.01 -10.83
C THR A 240 11.64 -8.36 -11.55
N ASN A 241 11.33 -9.44 -10.82
CA ASN A 241 11.27 -10.80 -11.34
C ASN A 241 9.95 -11.48 -10.95
N MET A 242 9.29 -12.12 -11.92
CA MET A 242 8.06 -12.88 -11.72
C MET A 242 8.22 -14.05 -10.72
N ASP A 243 9.37 -14.72 -10.68
CA ASP A 243 9.62 -15.81 -9.74
C ASP A 243 9.61 -15.33 -8.29
N GLU A 244 10.19 -14.14 -8.04
CA GLU A 244 10.13 -13.49 -6.73
C GLU A 244 8.70 -13.07 -6.39
N TRP A 245 7.97 -12.54 -7.36
CA TRP A 245 6.56 -12.18 -7.19
C TRP A 245 5.69 -13.39 -6.82
N LEU A 246 5.88 -14.52 -7.50
CA LEU A 246 5.14 -15.76 -7.24
C LEU A 246 5.49 -16.35 -5.87
N LYS A 247 6.77 -16.30 -5.46
CA LYS A 247 7.21 -16.78 -4.13
C LYS A 247 6.47 -16.09 -2.98
N LEU A 248 6.09 -14.82 -3.13
CA LEU A 248 5.32 -14.09 -2.12
C LEU A 248 3.95 -14.73 -1.83
N HIS A 249 3.42 -15.58 -2.72
CA HIS A 249 2.09 -16.19 -2.57
C HIS A 249 2.12 -17.59 -1.97
N ILE A 250 3.26 -18.26 -2.02
CA ILE A 250 3.36 -19.71 -1.70
C ILE A 250 3.00 -19.97 -0.23
N ASN A 251 3.23 -18.99 0.66
CA ASN A 251 2.98 -19.13 2.11
C ASN A 251 1.76 -18.33 2.60
N ILE A 252 0.90 -17.82 1.71
CA ILE A 252 -0.31 -17.07 2.10
C ILE A 252 -1.50 -18.01 2.34
N VAL A 253 -1.54 -19.18 1.68
CA VAL A 253 -2.55 -20.22 1.88
C VAL A 253 -1.88 -21.40 2.59
N ALA A 254 -2.02 -21.47 3.91
CA ALA A 254 -1.57 -22.60 4.73
C ALA A 254 -2.79 -23.26 5.39
#